data_AF-A0A940P8T4-F1
#
_entry.id   AF-A0A940P8T4-F1
#
_cell.length_a   1.000
_cell.length_b   1.000
_cell.length_c   1.000
_cell.angle_alpha   90.00
_cell.angle_beta   90.00
_cell.angle_gamma   90.00
#
_symmetry.space_group_name_H-M   'P 1'
#
loop_
_entity.id
_entity.type
_entity.pdbx_description
1 polymer ?
#
loop_
_entity_poly.entity_id
_entity_poly.type
_entity_poly.pdbx_seq_one_letter_code
_entity_poly.pdbx_strand_id
1 'polypeptide(L)' 'MNTKAILTLVTLISGIICFLLSAFIGTDMKPNGIIIEPYSFLVPISLFFLLISLISGSLLGYLTLKDKTRK' A
#
# COMPACT_ATOMS: atom_id res chain seq x y z
N MET A 1 6.89 18.32 11.51
CA MET A 1 6.08 17.42 10.65
C MET A 1 5.39 16.41 11.56
N ASN A 2 4.06 16.32 11.53
CA ASN A 2 3.31 15.51 12.51
C ASN A 2 3.61 14.01 12.31
N THR A 3 3.98 13.29 13.37
CA THR A 3 4.31 11.85 13.32
C THR A 3 3.22 11.01 12.65
N LYS A 4 1.95 11.38 12.81
CA LYS A 4 0.79 10.72 12.17
C LYS A 4 0.84 10.81 10.64
N ALA A 5 1.20 11.98 10.11
CA ALA A 5 1.31 12.20 8.66
C ALA A 5 2.49 11.43 8.06
N ILE A 6 3.60 11.34 8.80
CA ILE A 6 4.77 10.53 8.40
C ILE A 6 4.36 9.05 8.32
N LEU A 7 3.62 8.55 9.32
CA LEU A 7 3.16 7.17 9.34
C LEU A 7 2.25 6.83 8.14
N THR A 8 1.32 7.72 7.79
CA THR A 8 0.48 7.59 6.59
C THR A 8 1.31 7.59 5.32
N LEU A 9 2.31 8.47 5.21
CA LEU A 9 3.18 8.54 4.03
C LEU A 9 4.02 7.25 3.86
N VAL A 10 4.57 6.73 4.96
CA VAL A 10 5.37 5.49 4.96
C VAL A 10 4.52 4.28 4.55
N THR A 11 3.30 4.17 5.07
CA THR A 11 2.38 3.09 4.69
C THR A 11 1.95 3.20 3.22
N LEU A 12 1.74 4.42 2.71
CA LEU A 12 1.45 4.67 1.30
C LEU A 12 2.60 4.21 0.40
N ILE A 13 3.82 4.66 0.70
CA ILE A 13 5.02 4.31 -0.06
C ILE A 13 5.27 2.79 -0.01
N SER A 14 5.11 2.17 1.15
CA SER A 14 5.24 0.72 1.31
C SER A 14 4.23 -0.06 0.47
N GLY A 15 2.97 0.40 0.39
CA GLY A 15 1.94 -0.22 -0.45
C GLY A 15 2.27 -0.12 -1.95
N ILE A 16 2.73 1.05 -2.39
CA ILE A 16 3.14 1.28 -3.79
C ILE A 16 4.34 0.42 -4.16
N ILE A 17 5.36 0.37 -3.30
CA ILE A 17 6.55 -0.47 -3.52
C ILE A 17 6.13 -1.93 -3.61
N CYS A 18 5.28 -2.41 -2.70
CA CYS A 18 4.79 -3.78 -2.72
C CYS A 18 4.02 -4.11 -4.02
N PHE A 19 3.21 -3.18 -4.51
CA PHE A 19 2.49 -3.32 -5.78
C PHE A 19 3.46 -3.36 -6.97
N LEU A 20 4.46 -2.46 -7.00
CA LEU A 20 5.50 -2.45 -8.03
C LEU A 20 6.29 -3.75 -8.03
N LEU A 21 6.71 -4.27 -6.88
CA LEU A 21 7.39 -5.56 -6.79
C LEU A 21 6.50 -6.70 -7.31
N SER A 22 5.19 -6.66 -7.04
CA SER A 22 4.27 -7.68 -7.57
C SER A 22 4.17 -7.67 -9.10
N ALA A 23 4.35 -6.50 -9.72
CA ALA A 23 4.34 -6.36 -11.18
C ALA A 23 5.70 -6.71 -11.83
N PHE A 24 6.81 -6.51 -11.12
CA PHE A 24 8.15 -6.83 -11.62
C PHE A 24 8.50 -8.30 -11.49
N ILE A 25 7.92 -9.01 -10.52
CA ILE A 25 8.22 -10.41 -10.35
C ILE A 25 7.40 -11.24 -11.34
N GLY A 26 8.04 -11.55 -12.47
CA GLY A 26 7.53 -12.45 -13.49
C GLY A 26 7.36 -13.88 -12.98
N THR A 27 6.52 -14.64 -13.67
CA THR A 27 6.28 -16.06 -13.39
C THR A 27 7.53 -16.89 -13.65
N ASP A 28 7.97 -17.62 -12.64
CA ASP A 28 9.04 -18.61 -12.80
C ASP A 28 8.45 -19.89 -13.40
N MET A 29 8.85 -20.19 -14.62
CA MET A 29 8.42 -21.39 -15.34
C MET A 29 9.31 -22.56 -14.92
N LYS A 30 8.77 -23.49 -14.15
CA LYS A 30 9.50 -24.72 -13.84
C LYS A 30 9.65 -25.56 -15.13
N PRO A 31 10.76 -26.29 -15.36
CA PRO A 31 10.98 -27.09 -16.58
C PRO A 31 9.89 -28.12 -16.87
N ASN A 32 9.05 -28.41 -15.88
CA ASN A 32 7.98 -29.40 -15.92
C ASN A 32 6.65 -28.81 -16.45
N GLY A 33 6.65 -27.58 -16.99
CA GLY A 33 5.45 -26.88 -17.48
C GLY A 33 4.53 -26.35 -16.38
N ILE A 34 4.92 -26.49 -15.11
CA ILE A 34 4.16 -25.94 -13.97
C ILE A 34 4.62 -24.51 -13.71
N ILE A 35 3.70 -23.58 -13.90
CA ILE A 35 3.86 -22.17 -13.50
C ILE A 35 3.87 -22.13 -11.97
N ILE A 36 4.99 -21.74 -11.39
CA ILE A 36 5.03 -21.36 -9.97
C ILE A 36 4.86 -19.86 -9.99
N GLU A 37 3.88 -19.37 -9.26
CA GLU A 37 3.75 -17.94 -9.02
C GLU A 37 4.38 -17.66 -7.65
N PRO A 38 5.69 -17.35 -7.59
CA PRO A 38 6.39 -17.28 -6.32
C PRO A 38 5.87 -16.18 -5.37
N TYR A 39 5.04 -15.25 -5.86
CA TYR A 39 4.57 -14.10 -5.08
C TYR A 39 3.11 -13.69 -5.34
N SER A 40 2.19 -14.63 -5.63
CA SER A 40 0.75 -14.30 -5.77
C SER A 40 0.16 -13.62 -4.53
N PHE A 41 0.79 -13.79 -3.35
CA PHE A 41 0.41 -13.13 -2.10
C PHE A 41 0.76 -11.63 -2.03
N LEU A 42 1.65 -11.15 -2.90
CA LEU A 42 2.13 -9.76 -2.91
C LEU A 42 1.07 -8.80 -3.47
N VAL A 43 0.21 -9.28 -4.37
CA VAL A 43 -0.92 -8.50 -4.90
C VAL A 43 -1.94 -8.16 -3.79
N PRO A 44 -2.54 -9.15 -3.09
CA PRO A 44 -3.52 -8.85 -2.04
C PRO A 44 -2.92 -8.07 -0.86
N ILE A 45 -1.65 -8.30 -0.49
CA ILE A 45 -1.00 -7.55 0.60
C ILE A 45 -0.76 -6.09 0.21
N SER A 46 -0.39 -5.81 -1.05
CA SER A 46 -0.18 -4.43 -1.53
C SER A 46 -1.49 -3.64 -1.50
N LEU A 47 -2.59 -4.28 -1.91
CA LEU A 47 -3.91 -3.69 -1.97
C LEU A 47 -4.46 -3.41 -0.55
N PHE A 48 -4.16 -4.31 0.40
CA PHE A 48 -4.45 -4.10 1.82
C PHE A 48 -3.71 -2.88 2.39
N PHE A 49 -2.40 -2.77 2.12
CA PHE A 49 -1.61 -1.62 2.57
C PHE A 49 -2.08 -0.29 1.93
N LEU A 50 -2.40 -0.30 0.64
CA LEU A 50 -2.95 0.87 -0.04
C LEU A 50 -4.31 1.30 0.52
N LEU A 51 -5.21 0.35 0.79
CA LEU A 51 -6.52 0.64 1.39
C LEU A 51 -6.38 1.26 2.78
N ILE A 52 -5.53 0.70 3.65
CA ILE A 52 -5.29 1.25 4.99
C ILE A 52 -4.70 2.66 4.90
N SER A 53 -3.76 2.87 3.97
CA SER A 53 -3.18 4.19 3.74
C SER A 53 -4.22 5.19 3.27
N LEU A 54 -5.15 4.79 2.40
CA LEU A 54 -6.21 5.66 1.88
C LEU A 54 -7.19 6.07 2.99
N ILE A 55 -7.63 5.10 3.81
CA ILE A 55 -8.56 5.34 4.92
C ILE A 55 -7.91 6.24 5.97
N SER A 56 -6.67 5.95 6.37
CA SER A 56 -5.95 6.74 7.38
C SER A 56 -5.63 8.16 6.90
N GLY A 57 -5.24 8.33 5.63
CA GLY A 57 -5.02 9.63 5.01
C GLY A 57 -6.29 10.46 4.91
N SER A 58 -7.39 9.85 4.46
CA SER A 58 -8.69 10.50 4.37
C SER A 58 -9.20 10.94 5.75
N LEU A 59 -9.07 10.10 6.77
CA LEU A 59 -9.47 10.44 8.14
C LEU A 59 -8.62 11.59 8.71
N LEU A 60 -7.30 11.55 8.53
CA LEU A 60 -6.41 12.60 8.99
C LEU A 60 -6.70 13.93 8.29
N GLY A 61 -6.95 13.90 6.97
CA GLY A 61 -7.36 15.05 6.19
C GLY A 61 -8.69 15.64 6.68
N TYR A 62 -9.69 14.79 6.90
CA TYR A 62 -10.99 15.21 7.43
C TYR A 62 -10.89 15.85 8.81
N LEU A 63 -10.13 15.25 9.74
CA LEU A 63 -9.91 15.82 11.08
C LEU A 63 -9.18 17.16 11.02
N THR A 64 -8.19 17.29 10.14
CA THR A 64 -7.43 18.54 9.96
C THR A 64 -8.31 19.65 9.37
N LEU A 65 -9.19 19.32 8.42
CA LEU A 65 -10.17 20.27 7.86
C LEU A 65 -11.20 20.69 8.91
N LYS A 66 -11.74 19.73 9.68
CA LYS A 66 -12.71 20.01 10.75
C LYS A 66 -12.12 20.90 11.84
N ASP A 67 -10.86 20.69 12.21
CA ASP A 67 -10.14 21.54 13.17
C ASP A 67 -9.96 22.96 12.63
N LYS A 68 -9.62 23.09 11.34
CA LYS A 68 -9.45 24.39 10.68
C LYS A 68 -10.76 25.18 10.52
N THR A 69 -11.90 24.52 10.34
CA THR A 69 -13.22 25.18 10.27
C THR A 69 -13.76 25.61 11.64
N ARG A 70 -13.23 25.04 12.74
CA ARG A 70 -13.66 25.34 14.12
C ARG A 70 -12.86 26.49 14.78
N LYS A 71 -11.88 27.05 14.08
CA LYS A 71 -10.99 28.10 14.56
C LYS A 71 -11.22 29.38 13.77
#